data_AF-A0A0B6YA17-F1
#
_entry.id   AF-A0A0B6YA17-F1
#
_cell.length_a   1.000
_cell.length_b   1.000
_cell.length_c   1.000
_cell.angle_alpha   90.00
_cell.angle_beta   90.00
_cell.angle_gamma   90.00
#
_symmetry.space_group_name_H-M   'P 1'
#
loop_
_entity.id
_entity.type
_entity.pdbx_description
1 polymer ?
#
loop_
_entity_poly.entity_id
_entity_poly.type
_entity_poly.pdbx_seq_one_letter_code
_entity_poly.pdbx_strand_id
1 'polypeptide(L)'
;TFGGELDLVKHLSSCRKNSGHPYFIPINKFFMGHLPFRFHDLDIVDCIKALANLTVRISVSAVSKNRPEKVPGTNNPFPTYNTAKGRMMRVGTGCICGVDRFTPGNSSQRTCTCSICLNSTTQMLEFANICISTAAHVVFDDTEGVDTTCHLFFDSNETPQSCSDVVTLKGMSRVESNLEGDTCKLIHVTHD
;
A
#
# COMPACT_ATOMS: atom_id res chain seq x y z
N THR A 1 21.00 -10.27 -3.21
CA THR A 1 20.29 -8.99 -3.11
C THR A 1 18.84 -9.23 -3.43
N PHE A 2 17.98 -9.33 -2.41
CA PHE A 2 16.54 -9.49 -2.62
C PHE A 2 16.00 -8.14 -3.06
N GLY A 3 15.86 -8.00 -4.39
CA GLY A 3 15.22 -6.86 -5.01
C GLY A 3 13.74 -6.94 -4.69
N GLY A 4 13.29 -6.11 -3.74
CA GLY A 4 11.91 -5.65 -3.79
C GLY A 4 11.65 -5.11 -5.19
N GLU A 5 10.43 -5.25 -5.71
CA GLU A 5 9.97 -4.79 -7.02
C GLU A 5 10.26 -3.30 -7.22
N LEU A 6 11.53 -2.96 -7.44
CA LEU A 6 12.06 -1.60 -7.46
C LEU A 6 12.12 -1.09 -8.89
N ASP A 7 11.66 -1.89 -9.84
CA ASP A 7 11.68 -1.52 -11.24
C ASP A 7 10.66 -2.39 -12.00
N LEU A 8 9.41 -1.93 -12.04
CA LEU A 8 8.33 -2.58 -12.79
C LEU A 8 8.80 -2.88 -14.22
N VAL A 9 9.62 -1.99 -14.81
CA VAL A 9 10.19 -2.12 -16.15
C VAL A 9 11.25 -3.22 -16.24
N LYS A 10 12.14 -3.39 -15.25
CA LYS A 10 13.06 -4.55 -15.22
C LYS A 10 12.34 -5.87 -14.93
N HIS A 11 11.24 -5.84 -14.20
CA HIS A 11 10.43 -7.04 -13.96
C HIS A 11 9.57 -7.41 -15.19
N LEU A 12 9.16 -6.45 -16.03
CA LEU A 12 8.50 -6.74 -17.33
C LEU A 12 9.41 -7.59 -18.24
N SER A 13 10.70 -7.25 -18.35
CA SER A 13 11.64 -7.98 -19.22
C SER A 13 12.07 -9.35 -18.67
N SER A 14 11.95 -9.56 -17.35
CA SER A 14 12.35 -10.81 -16.67
C SER A 14 11.16 -11.70 -16.25
N CYS A 15 9.92 -11.23 -16.44
CA CYS A 15 8.72 -11.98 -16.10
C CYS A 15 8.53 -13.19 -17.04
N ARG A 16 8.54 -14.39 -16.45
CA ARG A 16 8.33 -15.63 -17.22
C ARG A 16 6.88 -15.93 -17.56
N LYS A 17 5.91 -15.34 -16.82
CA LYS A 17 4.48 -15.59 -17.02
C LYS A 17 3.94 -14.92 -18.29
N ASN A 18 4.45 -13.74 -18.62
CA ASN A 18 4.08 -12.98 -19.81
C ASN A 18 5.32 -12.22 -20.31
N SER A 19 6.24 -12.94 -20.95
CA SER A 19 7.55 -12.39 -21.34
C SER A 19 7.43 -11.12 -22.17
N GLY A 20 8.07 -10.05 -21.71
CA GLY A 20 8.05 -8.74 -22.38
C GLY A 20 6.71 -8.00 -22.29
N HIS A 21 5.68 -8.62 -21.71
CA HIS A 21 4.35 -8.04 -21.49
C HIS A 21 3.84 -7.21 -22.69
N PRO A 22 3.78 -7.80 -23.90
CA PRO A 22 3.57 -7.05 -25.14
C PRO A 22 2.24 -6.29 -25.21
N TYR A 23 1.28 -6.66 -24.36
CA TYR A 23 -0.04 -6.04 -24.30
C TYR A 23 -0.28 -5.29 -22.97
N PHE A 24 0.77 -5.05 -22.19
CA PHE A 24 0.63 -4.22 -20.99
C PHE A 24 0.40 -2.77 -21.40
N ILE A 25 -0.67 -2.19 -20.84
CA ILE A 25 -1.07 -0.82 -21.10
C ILE A 25 -0.84 -0.05 -19.80
N PRO A 26 0.17 0.86 -19.76
CA PRO A 26 0.32 1.79 -18.66
C PRO A 26 -0.97 2.59 -18.44
N ILE A 27 -1.34 2.84 -17.18
CA ILE A 27 -2.62 3.49 -16.87
C ILE A 27 -2.76 4.88 -17.50
N ASN A 28 -1.66 5.63 -17.59
CA ASN A 28 -1.64 6.94 -18.25
C ASN A 28 -1.88 6.87 -19.78
N LYS A 29 -1.68 5.69 -20.37
CA LYS A 29 -2.00 5.40 -21.78
C LYS A 29 -3.33 4.66 -21.92
N PHE A 30 -4.02 4.30 -20.84
CA PHE A 30 -5.29 3.59 -20.91
C PHE A 30 -6.42 4.52 -21.37
N PHE A 31 -7.18 4.08 -22.37
CA PHE A 31 -8.32 4.81 -22.95
C PHE A 31 -9.33 3.81 -23.49
N MET A 32 -10.53 4.29 -23.85
CA MET A 32 -11.68 3.47 -24.24
C MET A 32 -11.38 2.45 -25.35
N GLY A 33 -10.52 2.77 -26.32
CA GLY A 33 -10.17 1.85 -27.41
C GLY A 33 -9.41 0.60 -26.97
N HIS A 34 -8.89 0.56 -25.74
CA HIS A 34 -8.30 -0.64 -25.15
C HIS A 34 -9.33 -1.59 -24.52
N LEU A 35 -10.59 -1.15 -24.37
CA LEU A 35 -11.66 -2.00 -23.87
C LEU A 35 -12.26 -2.84 -25.01
N PRO A 36 -12.81 -4.03 -24.72
CA PRO A 36 -13.67 -4.74 -25.67
C PRO A 36 -14.89 -3.87 -26.03
N PHE A 37 -15.37 -3.95 -27.27
CA PHE A 37 -16.46 -3.09 -27.80
C PHE A 37 -17.69 -2.96 -26.88
N ARG A 38 -18.12 -4.07 -26.28
CA ARG A 38 -19.25 -4.13 -25.32
C ARG A 38 -19.02 -3.40 -23.99
N PHE A 39 -17.81 -2.91 -23.75
CA PHE A 39 -17.40 -2.11 -22.58
C PHE A 39 -16.86 -0.74 -23.01
N HIS A 40 -17.15 -0.27 -24.23
CA HIS A 40 -16.79 1.09 -24.68
C HIS A 40 -17.66 2.14 -24.00
N ASP A 41 -17.39 2.33 -22.72
CA ASP A 41 -18.10 3.25 -21.84
C ASP A 41 -17.07 4.12 -21.10
N LEU A 42 -17.29 5.43 -21.08
CA LEU A 42 -16.42 6.38 -20.41
C LEU A 42 -16.45 6.17 -18.90
N ASP A 43 -17.58 5.76 -18.32
CA ASP A 43 -17.70 5.50 -16.88
C ASP A 43 -16.81 4.32 -16.46
N ILE A 44 -16.66 3.32 -17.33
CA ILE A 44 -15.76 2.18 -17.09
C ILE A 44 -14.30 2.64 -17.14
N VAL A 45 -13.95 3.51 -18.11
CA VAL A 45 -12.58 4.06 -18.21
C VAL A 45 -12.23 4.88 -16.97
N ASP A 46 -13.15 5.74 -16.53
CA ASP A 46 -12.95 6.59 -15.36
C ASP A 46 -12.90 5.76 -14.07
N CYS A 47 -13.73 4.73 -13.95
CA CYS A 47 -13.68 3.78 -12.85
C CYS A 47 -12.32 3.07 -12.76
N ILE A 48 -11.80 2.56 -13.88
CA ILE A 48 -10.48 1.89 -13.91
C ILE A 48 -9.37 2.86 -13.50
N LYS A 49 -9.40 4.10 -14.00
CA LYS A 49 -8.42 5.14 -13.62
C LYS A 49 -8.54 5.52 -12.15
N ALA A 50 -9.74 5.62 -11.61
CA ALA A 50 -9.97 5.87 -10.19
C ALA A 50 -9.42 4.74 -9.32
N LEU A 51 -9.67 3.48 -9.70
CA LEU A 51 -9.12 2.31 -9.00
C LEU A 51 -7.60 2.26 -9.04
N ALA A 52 -6.99 2.63 -10.16
CA ALA A 52 -5.53 2.76 -10.26
C ALA A 52 -5.00 3.86 -9.32
N ASN A 53 -5.65 5.02 -9.27
CA ASN A 53 -5.28 6.10 -8.34
C ASN A 53 -5.40 5.71 -6.85
N LEU A 54 -6.30 4.79 -6.52
CA LEU A 54 -6.44 4.24 -5.17
C LEU A 54 -5.44 3.12 -4.88
N THR A 55 -4.77 2.57 -5.90
CA THR A 55 -3.79 1.50 -5.74
C THR A 55 -2.52 2.05 -5.12
N VAL A 56 -1.97 1.31 -4.16
CA VAL A 56 -0.80 1.71 -3.37
C VAL A 56 0.28 0.65 -3.49
N ARG A 57 1.52 1.09 -3.73
CA ARG A 57 2.69 0.23 -3.60
C ARG A 57 3.20 0.31 -2.16
N ILE A 58 3.25 -0.82 -1.49
CA ILE A 58 3.64 -0.95 -0.09
C ILE A 58 5.06 -1.53 -0.03
N SER A 59 5.94 -0.91 0.75
CA SER A 59 7.30 -1.40 1.03
C SER A 59 7.48 -1.53 2.53
N VAL A 60 7.90 -2.70 2.99
CA VAL A 60 8.06 -3.03 4.41
C VAL A 60 9.48 -3.50 4.63
N SER A 61 10.19 -2.92 5.59
CA SER A 61 11.59 -3.27 5.84
C SER A 61 11.82 -4.15 7.07
N ALA A 62 10.89 -4.14 8.03
CA ALA A 62 10.96 -4.92 9.26
C ALA A 62 10.21 -6.25 9.14
N VAL A 63 10.71 -7.28 9.82
CA VAL A 63 10.01 -8.55 10.02
C VAL A 63 9.69 -8.72 11.50
N SER A 64 8.41 -8.76 11.84
CA SER A 64 7.97 -8.92 13.23
C SER A 64 8.36 -10.28 13.79
N LYS A 65 8.80 -10.30 15.06
CA LYS A 65 9.07 -11.54 15.80
C LYS A 65 7.79 -12.31 16.15
N ASN A 66 6.65 -11.63 16.06
CA ASN A 66 5.33 -12.15 16.42
C ASN A 66 4.60 -12.81 15.24
N ARG A 67 5.19 -12.81 14.03
CA ARG A 67 4.64 -13.56 12.90
C ARG A 67 4.42 -15.02 13.32
N PRO A 68 3.25 -15.62 13.04
CA PRO A 68 2.98 -17.00 13.41
C PRO A 68 3.89 -17.95 12.62
N GLU A 69 4.16 -19.13 13.17
CA GLU A 69 4.94 -20.15 12.46
C GLU A 69 4.18 -20.69 11.24
N LYS A 70 2.86 -20.81 11.36
CA LYS A 70 1.98 -21.42 10.36
C LYS A 70 0.82 -20.49 10.00
N VAL A 71 0.30 -20.65 8.79
CA VAL A 71 -0.97 -20.05 8.39
C VAL A 71 -2.10 -20.71 9.19
N PRO A 72 -3.02 -19.95 9.82
CA PRO A 72 -4.11 -20.51 10.62
C PRO A 72 -4.88 -21.60 9.88
N GLY A 73 -5.19 -22.69 10.57
CA GLY A 73 -5.93 -23.82 9.99
C GLY A 73 -5.14 -24.68 9.00
N THR A 74 -3.84 -24.44 8.79
CA THR A 74 -3.01 -25.23 7.89
C THR A 74 -1.69 -25.67 8.53
N ASN A 75 -0.98 -26.59 7.86
CA ASN A 75 0.40 -26.93 8.20
C ASN A 75 1.45 -26.12 7.42
N ASN A 76 1.01 -25.19 6.57
CA ASN A 76 1.91 -24.39 5.74
C ASN A 76 2.58 -23.31 6.58
N PRO A 77 3.88 -23.05 6.38
CA PRO A 77 4.58 -21.99 7.10
C PRO A 77 3.98 -20.63 6.72
N PHE A 78 3.85 -19.74 7.70
CA PHE A 78 3.42 -18.38 7.39
C PHE A 78 4.49 -17.68 6.54
N PRO A 79 4.09 -16.90 5.51
CA PRO A 79 5.06 -16.23 4.66
C PRO A 79 6.06 -15.43 5.47
N THR A 80 7.34 -15.64 5.16
CA THR A 80 8.49 -14.94 5.75
C THR A 80 8.74 -15.18 7.24
N TYR A 81 8.14 -16.24 7.82
CA TYR A 81 8.44 -16.68 9.19
C TYR A 81 9.90 -17.16 9.35
N ASN A 82 10.39 -17.97 8.41
CA ASN A 82 11.72 -18.58 8.45
C ASN A 82 12.86 -17.67 7.98
N THR A 83 12.54 -16.52 7.39
CA THR A 83 13.55 -15.51 7.05
C THR A 83 14.06 -14.82 8.31
N ALA A 84 15.38 -14.60 8.38
CA ALA A 84 16.05 -14.09 9.57
C ALA A 84 15.28 -12.89 10.19
N LYS A 85 14.78 -13.09 11.42
CA LYS A 85 14.06 -12.07 12.19
C LYS A 85 14.92 -10.82 12.28
N GLY A 86 14.44 -9.70 11.77
CA GLY A 86 15.22 -8.48 11.63
C GLY A 86 14.74 -7.62 10.47
N ARG A 87 15.61 -7.42 9.48
CA ARG A 87 15.34 -6.56 8.32
C ARG A 87 15.31 -7.35 7.03
N MET A 88 14.20 -7.26 6.32
CA MET A 88 14.05 -7.77 4.97
C MET A 88 13.05 -6.88 4.22
N MET A 89 13.51 -6.30 3.11
CA MET A 89 12.63 -5.54 2.23
C MET A 89 11.64 -6.46 1.54
N ARG A 90 10.36 -6.17 1.74
CA ARG A 90 9.23 -6.81 1.04
C ARG A 90 8.42 -5.72 0.35
N VAL A 91 7.87 -6.06 -0.80
CA VAL A 91 6.97 -5.18 -1.55
C VAL A 91 5.64 -5.91 -1.72
N GLY A 92 4.55 -5.17 -1.64
CA GLY A 92 3.21 -5.65 -1.92
C GLY A 92 2.34 -4.54 -2.45
N THR A 93 1.08 -4.87 -2.71
CA THR A 93 0.07 -3.93 -3.20
C THR A 93 -1.00 -3.76 -2.14
N GLY A 94 -1.55 -2.56 -2.06
CA GLY A 94 -2.77 -2.29 -1.31
C GLY A 94 -3.70 -1.36 -2.08
N CYS A 95 -4.80 -1.01 -1.45
CA CYS A 95 -5.79 -0.07 -1.98
C CYS A 95 -6.27 0.85 -0.86
N ILE A 96 -6.38 2.14 -1.13
CA ILE A 96 -7.05 3.08 -0.23
C ILE A 96 -8.52 2.71 -0.19
N CYS A 97 -9.00 2.33 0.99
CA CYS A 97 -10.38 1.89 1.20
C CYS A 97 -11.22 2.88 2.00
N GLY A 98 -10.62 3.96 2.51
CA GLY A 98 -11.34 5.02 3.22
C GLY A 98 -10.44 6.17 3.64
N VAL A 99 -11.05 7.35 3.78
CA VAL A 99 -10.43 8.55 4.35
C VAL A 99 -11.39 9.15 5.35
N ASP A 100 -11.09 9.02 6.63
CA ASP A 100 -11.91 9.57 7.71
C ASP A 100 -11.35 10.95 8.08
N ARG A 101 -12.15 12.00 7.93
CA ARG A 101 -11.75 13.38 8.26
C ARG A 101 -12.28 13.79 9.63
N PHE A 102 -11.40 14.38 10.43
CA PHE A 102 -11.67 14.82 11.79
C PHE A 102 -11.57 16.33 11.86
N THR A 103 -12.60 16.96 12.43
CA THR A 103 -12.67 18.40 12.66
C THR A 103 -13.22 18.67 14.05
N PRO A 104 -12.98 19.86 14.63
CA PRO A 104 -13.64 20.25 15.87
C PRO A 104 -15.15 20.04 15.80
N GLY A 105 -15.69 19.23 16.71
CA GLY A 105 -17.14 18.98 16.83
C GLY A 105 -17.69 17.76 16.11
N ASN A 106 -16.92 17.07 15.26
CA ASN A 106 -17.38 15.85 14.57
C ASN A 106 -16.83 14.54 15.18
N SER A 107 -15.92 14.64 16.15
CA SER A 107 -15.22 13.49 16.73
C SER A 107 -14.89 13.69 18.22
N SER A 108 -14.84 12.58 18.95
CA SER A 108 -14.29 12.52 20.31
C SER A 108 -12.77 12.68 20.33
N GLN A 109 -12.09 12.34 19.23
CA GLN A 109 -10.66 12.59 19.06
C GLN A 109 -10.45 14.06 18.70
N ARG A 110 -9.84 14.80 19.63
CA ARG A 110 -9.69 16.26 19.52
C ARG A 110 -8.37 16.70 18.90
N THR A 111 -7.38 15.83 18.82
CA THR A 111 -6.03 16.18 18.35
C THR A 111 -5.46 15.12 17.42
N CYS A 112 -4.67 15.58 16.45
CA CYS A 112 -3.93 14.74 15.52
C CYS A 112 -2.87 13.91 16.24
N THR A 113 -2.84 12.61 15.97
CA THR A 113 -1.88 11.66 16.58
C THR A 113 -0.77 11.24 15.61
N CYS A 114 -0.55 12.01 14.53
CA CYS A 114 0.58 11.74 13.64
C CYS A 114 1.92 12.01 14.36
N SER A 115 3.00 11.41 13.87
CA SER A 115 4.32 11.53 14.48
C SER A 115 4.82 12.99 14.57
N ILE A 116 4.46 13.84 13.61
CA ILE A 116 4.85 15.26 13.59
C ILE A 116 4.15 16.01 14.72
N CYS A 117 2.83 15.89 14.83
CA CYS A 117 2.05 16.55 15.90
C CYS A 117 2.43 16.03 17.29
N LEU A 118 2.70 14.73 17.45
CA LEU A 118 3.12 14.17 18.74
C LEU A 118 4.46 14.74 19.25
N ASN A 119 5.34 15.13 18.34
CA ASN A 119 6.64 15.73 18.67
C ASN A 119 6.62 17.28 18.62
N SER A 120 5.47 17.89 18.31
CA SER A 120 5.29 19.32 18.21
C SER A 120 4.63 19.89 19.47
N THR A 121 4.94 21.14 19.80
CA THR A 121 4.22 21.90 20.83
C THR A 121 2.84 22.34 20.35
N THR A 122 2.60 22.35 19.03
CA THR A 122 1.33 22.74 18.41
C THR A 122 0.59 21.49 17.96
N GLN A 123 -0.63 21.31 18.48
CA GLN A 123 -1.52 20.20 18.13
C GLN A 123 -2.52 20.64 17.06
N MET A 124 -2.60 19.87 15.97
CA MET A 124 -3.60 20.11 14.93
C MET A 124 -4.93 19.47 15.32
N LEU A 125 -6.00 20.25 15.17
CA LEU A 125 -7.37 19.84 15.51
C LEU A 125 -8.12 19.28 14.29
N GLU A 126 -7.63 19.61 13.09
CA GLU A 126 -8.12 19.06 11.83
C GLU A 126 -7.07 18.08 11.28
N PHE A 127 -7.49 16.84 11.02
CA PHE A 127 -6.61 15.78 10.54
C PHE A 127 -7.44 14.70 9.84
N ALA A 128 -6.77 13.75 9.20
CA ALA A 128 -7.41 12.62 8.53
C ALA A 128 -6.69 11.30 8.80
N ASN A 129 -7.48 10.22 8.82
CA ASN A 129 -6.99 8.86 8.79
C ASN A 129 -7.15 8.32 7.37
N ILE A 130 -6.03 7.97 6.74
CA ILE A 130 -6.01 7.25 5.47
C ILE A 130 -5.97 5.75 5.79
N CYS A 131 -7.00 5.04 5.35
CA CYS A 131 -7.12 3.60 5.52
C CYS A 131 -6.69 2.87 4.25
N ILE A 132 -5.73 1.95 4.37
CA ILE A 132 -5.20 1.15 3.25
C ILE A 132 -5.45 -0.32 3.55
N SER A 133 -6.12 -1.03 2.64
CA SER A 133 -6.27 -2.47 2.71
C SER A 133 -5.15 -3.17 1.94
N THR A 134 -4.58 -4.22 2.53
CA THR A 134 -3.58 -5.11 1.92
C THR A 134 -3.70 -6.51 2.54
N ALA A 135 -2.74 -7.38 2.28
CA ALA A 135 -2.70 -8.72 2.85
C ALA A 135 -1.88 -8.78 4.15
N ALA A 136 -2.30 -9.63 5.10
CA ALA A 136 -1.61 -9.80 6.39
C ALA A 136 -0.19 -10.38 6.24
N HIS A 137 0.04 -11.15 5.18
CA HIS A 137 1.38 -11.63 4.88
C HIS A 137 2.34 -10.50 4.42
N VAL A 138 1.82 -9.39 3.88
CA VAL A 138 2.63 -8.22 3.47
C VAL A 138 3.04 -7.42 4.70
N VAL A 139 2.07 -6.95 5.48
CA VAL A 139 2.25 -6.26 6.77
C VAL A 139 1.45 -7.00 7.83
N PHE A 140 2.14 -7.47 8.86
CA PHE A 140 1.53 -8.34 9.88
C PHE A 140 1.00 -7.60 11.11
N ASP A 141 1.78 -6.68 11.67
CA ASP A 141 1.46 -5.97 12.92
C ASP A 141 2.04 -4.55 12.96
N ASP A 142 1.79 -3.85 14.06
CA ASP A 142 2.26 -2.47 14.28
C ASP A 142 3.80 -2.36 14.19
N THR A 143 4.54 -3.40 14.58
CA THR A 143 6.01 -3.40 14.51
C THR A 143 6.47 -3.28 13.05
N GLU A 144 5.81 -3.97 12.14
CA GLU A 144 6.07 -3.84 10.70
C GLU A 144 5.48 -2.56 10.11
N GLY A 145 4.32 -2.11 10.61
CA GLY A 145 3.65 -0.90 10.18
C GLY A 145 4.49 0.37 10.36
N VAL A 146 5.23 0.48 11.46
CA VAL A 146 6.13 1.62 11.71
C VAL A 146 7.21 1.73 10.63
N ASP A 147 7.75 0.60 10.17
CA ASP A 147 8.79 0.51 9.14
C ASP A 147 8.22 0.28 7.72
N THR A 148 6.94 0.64 7.53
CA THR A 148 6.22 0.56 6.26
C THR A 148 6.17 1.93 5.56
N THR A 149 6.39 1.92 4.25
CA THR A 149 6.22 3.06 3.35
C THR A 149 5.22 2.72 2.27
N CYS A 150 4.25 3.60 2.05
CA CYS A 150 3.25 3.50 0.99
C CYS A 150 3.52 4.58 -0.06
N HIS A 151 3.56 4.18 -1.33
CA HIS A 151 3.69 5.09 -2.47
C HIS A 151 2.39 5.11 -3.26
N LEU A 152 1.83 6.31 -3.43
CA LEU A 152 0.64 6.58 -4.23
C LEU A 152 1.07 7.23 -5.55
N PHE A 153 0.22 7.13 -6.57
CA PHE A 153 0.42 7.79 -7.87
C PHE A 153 1.77 7.43 -8.54
N PHE A 154 2.21 6.18 -8.38
CA PHE A 154 3.53 5.70 -8.82
C PHE A 154 3.54 5.16 -10.26
N ASP A 155 2.45 5.32 -11.01
CA ASP A 155 2.25 4.68 -12.31
C ASP A 155 2.86 5.44 -13.50
N SER A 156 3.55 6.58 -13.29
CA SER A 156 4.16 7.39 -14.35
C SER A 156 5.53 6.87 -14.83
N ASN A 157 5.57 5.57 -15.13
CA ASN A 157 6.57 4.83 -15.96
C ASN A 157 8.02 4.69 -15.50
N GLU A 158 8.46 5.26 -14.40
CA GLU A 158 9.77 4.95 -13.86
C GLU A 158 9.59 4.76 -12.35
N THR A 159 10.50 4.05 -11.69
CA THR A 159 10.47 3.74 -10.24
C THR A 159 9.83 4.84 -9.36
N PRO A 160 9.29 4.55 -8.15
CA PRO A 160 8.70 5.61 -7.30
C PRO A 160 9.64 6.81 -7.03
N GLN A 161 10.95 6.64 -7.21
CA GLN A 161 11.98 7.69 -7.09
C GLN A 161 12.13 8.60 -8.32
N SER A 162 11.59 8.20 -9.47
CA SER A 162 11.69 8.92 -10.75
C SER A 162 10.34 9.50 -11.20
N CYS A 163 9.26 9.15 -10.51
CA CYS A 163 7.98 9.82 -10.63
C CYS A 163 7.97 11.10 -9.77
N SER A 164 7.81 12.28 -10.39
CA SER A 164 7.76 13.57 -9.68
C SER A 164 6.53 13.71 -8.78
N ASP A 165 5.47 12.96 -9.06
CA ASP A 165 4.14 13.17 -8.48
C ASP A 165 3.81 12.12 -7.39
N VAL A 166 4.79 11.31 -6.98
CA VAL A 166 4.58 10.26 -5.98
C VAL A 166 4.38 10.86 -4.60
N VAL A 167 3.20 10.61 -4.04
CA VAL A 167 2.91 10.89 -2.63
C VAL A 167 3.39 9.71 -1.80
N THR A 168 4.19 10.00 -0.77
CA THR A 168 4.78 8.98 0.10
C THR A 168 4.23 9.10 1.52
N LEU A 169 3.57 8.04 1.99
CA LEU A 169 3.13 7.92 3.38
C LEU A 169 4.11 7.02 4.14
N LYS A 170 4.64 7.49 5.26
CA LYS A 170 5.63 6.75 6.07
C LYS A 170 5.14 6.58 7.49
N GLY A 171 5.39 5.41 8.06
CA GLY A 171 5.02 5.11 9.44
C GLY A 171 3.51 4.98 9.57
N MET A 172 3.03 3.75 9.52
CA MET A 172 1.63 3.48 9.78
C MET A 172 1.39 3.61 11.29
N SER A 173 0.33 4.34 11.66
CA SER A 173 -0.02 4.59 13.05
C SER A 173 -0.67 3.38 13.71
N ARG A 174 -1.31 2.52 12.91
CA ARG A 174 -1.93 1.28 13.37
C ARG A 174 -2.05 0.27 12.23
N VAL A 175 -1.97 -1.01 12.60
CA VAL A 175 -2.13 -2.18 11.75
C VAL A 175 -3.16 -3.11 12.38
N GLU A 176 -4.19 -3.46 11.63
CA GLU A 176 -5.21 -4.43 12.03
C GLU A 176 -5.15 -5.61 11.07
N SER A 177 -4.72 -6.77 11.54
CA SER A 177 -4.59 -7.98 10.71
C SER A 177 -5.57 -9.08 11.11
N ASN A 178 -6.12 -9.75 10.10
CA ASN A 178 -6.88 -10.98 10.22
C ASN A 178 -6.19 -12.07 9.41
N LEU A 179 -5.58 -13.02 10.12
CA LEU A 179 -4.76 -14.08 9.53
C LEU A 179 -5.56 -15.19 8.85
N GLU A 180 -6.82 -15.37 9.22
CA GLU A 180 -7.69 -16.38 8.60
C GLU A 180 -8.07 -15.96 7.17
N GLY A 181 -8.38 -14.67 6.99
CA GLY A 181 -8.66 -14.09 5.68
C GLY A 181 -7.44 -13.54 4.94
N ASP A 182 -6.24 -13.60 5.55
CA ASP A 182 -5.02 -12.95 5.07
C ASP A 182 -5.24 -11.47 4.69
N THR A 183 -5.96 -10.75 5.54
CA THR A 183 -6.32 -9.34 5.33
C THR A 183 -5.66 -8.45 6.37
N CYS A 184 -5.29 -7.24 5.95
CA CYS A 184 -4.65 -6.24 6.78
C CYS A 184 -5.17 -4.85 6.43
N LYS A 185 -5.43 -4.05 7.46
CA LYS A 185 -5.76 -2.64 7.35
C LYS A 185 -4.64 -1.82 7.99
N LEU A 186 -4.03 -0.95 7.20
CA LEU A 186 -3.07 0.04 7.65
C LEU A 186 -3.78 1.37 7.83
N ILE A 187 -3.49 2.06 8.92
CA ILE A 187 -4.00 3.39 9.19
C ILE A 187 -2.82 4.35 9.24
N HIS A 188 -2.84 5.37 8.39
CA HIS A 188 -1.89 6.47 8.43
C HIS A 188 -2.61 7.76 8.80
N VAL A 189 -2.11 8.47 9.81
CA VAL A 189 -2.68 9.73 10.27
C VAL A 189 -1.90 10.88 9.63
N THR A 190 -2.62 11.82 9.00
CA THR A 190 -2.05 13.00 8.37
C THR A 190 -2.83 14.26 8.74
N HIS A 191 -2.21 15.42 8.62
CA HIS A 191 -2.82 16.75 8.72
C HIS A 191 -2.16 17.66 7.68
N ASP A 192 -2.79 18.82 7.44
CA ASP A 192 -2.25 19.88 6.58
C ASP A 192 -1.40 20.88 7.38
#